data_AF-A0A565CTE5-F1
#
_entry.id   AF-A0A565CTE5-F1
#
_cell.length_a   1.000
_cell.length_b   1.000
_cell.length_c   1.000
_cell.angle_alpha   90.00
_cell.angle_beta   90.00
_cell.angle_gamma   90.00
#
_symmetry.space_group_name_H-M   'P 1'
#
loop_
_entity.id
_entity.type
_entity.pdbx_description
1 polymer ?
#
loop_
_entity_poly.entity_id
_entity_poly.type
_entity_poly.pdbx_seq_one_letter_code
_entity_poly.pdbx_strand_id
1 'polypeptide(L)'
;MVISAWGNNFPFACCSVIVYVTSQFPQAMDILLAEFHKACIYTVPKHVVSACDNSDTYYKRIQSIMRLYGALVRTDVCGNIHGIEHGWAWFARFLNKISANNRATATAFHGFLQTAGFGLHRRYKTQFLKVVCVFREHFLAKLRAEKYYDAQFISDIKAYLDDQMYLEEPEGRTMQTNQ
;
A
#
# COMPACT_ATOMS: atom_id res chain seq x y z
N MET A 1 8.12 -16.26 4.97
CA MET A 1 8.03 -16.51 6.43
C MET A 1 8.52 -15.30 7.25
N VAL A 2 9.55 -14.57 6.80
CA VAL A 2 10.11 -13.42 7.54
C VAL A 2 9.26 -12.14 7.44
N ILE A 3 8.69 -11.81 6.28
CA ILE A 3 7.94 -10.54 6.08
C ILE A 3 6.60 -10.51 6.85
N SER A 4 5.94 -11.66 7.02
CA SER A 4 4.62 -11.73 7.68
C SER A 4 4.67 -11.67 9.20
N ALA A 5 5.82 -11.93 9.83
CA ALA A 5 5.94 -12.03 11.28
C ALA A 5 6.35 -10.70 11.96
N TRP A 6 7.03 -9.81 11.25
CA TRP A 6 7.61 -8.58 11.83
C TRP A 6 6.94 -7.29 11.34
N GLY A 7 6.35 -7.28 10.13
CA GLY A 7 5.89 -6.06 9.46
C GLY A 7 4.48 -5.58 9.80
N ASN A 8 3.71 -6.30 10.63
CA ASN A 8 2.28 -6.01 10.82
C ASN A 8 1.98 -4.83 11.74
N ASN A 9 2.79 -4.63 12.78
CA ASN A 9 2.46 -3.65 13.83
C ASN A 9 3.23 -2.33 13.67
N PHE A 10 4.40 -2.34 13.04
CA PHE A 10 5.27 -1.15 12.95
C PHE A 10 5.96 -1.04 11.57
N PRO A 11 5.20 -0.82 10.47
CA PRO A 11 5.76 -0.80 9.13
C PRO A 11 6.83 0.30 8.96
N PHE A 12 6.64 1.47 9.56
CA PHE A 12 7.62 2.57 9.47
C PHE A 12 8.94 2.26 10.18
N ALA A 13 8.90 1.70 11.40
CA ALA A 13 10.14 1.32 12.11
C ALA A 13 10.95 0.27 11.32
N CYS A 14 10.26 -0.74 10.76
CA CYS A 14 10.90 -1.74 9.91
C CYS A 14 11.52 -1.10 8.66
N CYS A 15 10.79 -0.21 7.99
CA CYS A 15 11.27 0.46 6.79
C CYS A 15 12.45 1.40 7.05
N SER A 16 12.51 2.08 8.20
CA SER A 16 13.68 2.87 8.58
C SER A 16 14.96 2.04 8.63
N VAL A 17 14.91 0.84 9.23
CA VAL A 17 16.05 -0.08 9.27
C VAL A 17 16.39 -0.61 7.88
N ILE A 18 15.37 -1.01 7.11
CA ILE A 18 15.55 -1.49 5.74
C ILE A 18 16.25 -0.43 4.87
N VAL A 19 15.75 0.81 4.89
CA VAL A 19 16.31 1.91 4.11
C VAL A 19 17.73 2.22 4.56
N TYR A 20 18.00 2.19 5.87
CA TYR A 20 19.36 2.36 6.38
C TYR A 20 20.31 1.28 5.84
N VAL A 21 19.96 0.00 5.95
CA VAL A 21 20.80 -1.11 5.45
C VAL A 21 21.00 -1.03 3.94
N THR A 22 19.92 -0.80 3.19
CA THR A 22 19.97 -0.71 1.72
C THR A 22 20.69 0.54 1.21
N SER A 23 20.80 1.60 2.02
CA SER A 23 21.66 2.75 1.70
C SER A 23 23.15 2.39 1.71
N GLN A 24 23.55 1.42 2.55
CA GLN A 24 24.93 0.93 2.64
C GLN A 24 25.20 -0.19 1.63
N PHE A 25 24.18 -1.00 1.33
CA PHE A 25 24.26 -2.13 0.39
C PHE A 25 23.11 -2.05 -0.64
N PRO A 26 23.23 -1.23 -1.71
CA PRO A 26 22.15 -0.99 -2.65
C PRO A 26 21.56 -2.26 -3.29
N GLN A 27 22.38 -3.29 -3.54
CA GLN A 27 21.95 -4.58 -4.10
C GLN A 27 20.93 -5.32 -3.20
N ALA A 28 20.94 -5.03 -1.89
CA ALA A 28 19.97 -5.62 -0.97
C ALA A 28 18.53 -5.12 -1.22
N MET A 29 18.36 -3.94 -1.82
CA MET A 29 17.05 -3.44 -2.23
C MET A 29 16.44 -4.33 -3.32
N ASP A 30 17.23 -4.77 -4.29
CA ASP A 30 16.74 -5.64 -5.37
C ASP A 30 16.26 -6.98 -4.84
N ILE A 31 17.01 -7.57 -3.90
CA ILE A 31 16.64 -8.83 -3.23
C ILE A 31 15.34 -8.64 -2.43
N LEU A 32 15.22 -7.54 -1.70
CA LEU A 32 14.01 -7.21 -0.96
C LEU A 32 12.79 -7.06 -1.87
N LEU A 33 12.94 -6.32 -2.97
CA LEU A 33 11.87 -6.14 -3.95
C LEU A 33 11.49 -7.47 -4.61
N ALA A 34 12.46 -8.34 -4.90
CA ALA A 34 12.18 -9.69 -5.40
C ALA A 34 11.33 -10.51 -4.41
N GLU A 35 11.65 -10.44 -3.12
CA GLU A 35 10.86 -11.11 -2.07
C GLU A 35 9.46 -10.49 -1.90
N PHE A 36 9.32 -9.16 -2.01
CA PHE A 36 8.01 -8.50 -2.04
C PHE A 36 7.16 -9.00 -3.21
N HIS A 37 7.74 -9.01 -4.42
CA HIS A 37 7.06 -9.43 -5.64
C HIS A 37 6.64 -10.90 -5.60
N LYS A 38 7.48 -11.77 -5.02
CA LYS A 38 7.18 -13.18 -4.79
C LYS A 38 6.10 -13.38 -3.73
N ALA A 39 6.11 -12.58 -2.66
CA ALA A 39 5.20 -12.73 -1.53
C ALA A 39 3.82 -12.13 -1.79
N CYS A 40 3.73 -11.05 -2.58
CA CYS A 40 2.51 -10.34 -2.91
C CYS A 40 2.61 -9.73 -4.32
N ILE A 41 1.89 -10.33 -5.27
CA ILE A 41 1.91 -9.91 -6.69
C ILE A 41 1.45 -8.46 -6.92
N TYR A 42 0.70 -7.89 -5.99
CA TYR A 42 0.21 -6.51 -6.04
C TYR A 42 1.30 -5.45 -5.82
N THR A 43 2.50 -5.84 -5.39
CA THR A 43 3.66 -4.93 -5.34
C THR A 43 4.22 -4.60 -6.73
N VAL A 44 3.91 -5.39 -7.78
CA VAL A 44 4.27 -5.13 -9.21
C VAL A 44 3.10 -4.53 -10.03
N PRO A 45 2.04 -4.07 -9.38
CA PRO A 45 0.64 -4.10 -9.85
C PRO A 45 0.35 -5.07 -11.01
N LYS A 46 0.56 -6.37 -10.79
CA LYS A 46 0.03 -7.40 -11.69
C LYS A 46 -1.26 -7.91 -11.08
N HIS A 47 -2.37 -7.70 -11.78
CA HIS A 47 -3.65 -8.28 -11.39
C HIS A 47 -3.70 -9.73 -11.85
N VAL A 48 -3.96 -10.63 -10.91
CA VAL A 48 -4.24 -12.03 -11.23
C VAL A 48 -5.67 -12.31 -10.80
N VAL A 49 -6.48 -12.78 -11.74
CA VAL A 49 -7.78 -13.37 -11.46
C VAL A 49 -7.51 -14.80 -11.00
N SER A 50 -6.96 -14.98 -9.79
CA SER A 50 -6.73 -16.32 -9.24
C SER A 50 -7.89 -16.70 -8.35
N ALA A 51 -8.53 -17.83 -8.66
CA ALA A 51 -9.63 -18.44 -7.92
C ALA A 51 -9.21 -19.06 -6.57
N CYS A 52 -7.97 -18.85 -6.13
CA CYS A 52 -7.38 -19.63 -5.06
C CYS A 52 -7.35 -18.81 -3.77
N ASP A 53 -8.25 -19.16 -2.86
CA ASP A 53 -8.29 -18.81 -1.45
C ASP A 53 -8.90 -17.42 -1.10
N ASN A 54 -10.23 -17.40 -1.04
CA ASN A 54 -11.05 -16.28 -0.54
C ASN A 54 -11.03 -16.15 1.00
N SER A 55 -10.03 -16.69 1.68
CA SER A 55 -9.95 -16.60 3.14
C SER A 55 -9.55 -15.20 3.62
N ASP A 56 -10.09 -14.78 4.77
CA ASP A 56 -9.72 -13.50 5.37
C ASP A 56 -8.23 -13.44 5.75
N THR A 57 -7.60 -14.59 6.04
CA THR A 57 -6.16 -14.69 6.29
C THR A 57 -5.35 -14.26 5.07
N TYR A 58 -5.78 -14.63 3.86
CA TYR A 58 -5.14 -14.23 2.61
C TYR A 58 -5.22 -12.71 2.41
N TYR A 59 -6.40 -12.11 2.60
CA TYR A 59 -6.59 -10.66 2.47
C TYR A 59 -5.79 -9.87 3.51
N LYS A 60 -5.78 -10.32 4.78
CA LYS A 60 -4.94 -9.73 5.83
C LYS A 60 -3.47 -9.72 5.44
N ARG A 61 -2.96 -10.83 4.89
CA ARG A 61 -1.57 -10.91 4.41
C ARG A 61 -1.28 -9.93 3.27
N ILE A 62 -2.17 -9.76 2.30
CA ILE A 62 -2.02 -8.75 1.24
C ILE A 62 -1.94 -7.36 1.85
N GLN A 63 -2.91 -7.01 2.70
CA GLN A 63 -3.01 -5.68 3.31
C GLN A 63 -1.73 -5.36 4.07
N SER A 64 -1.25 -6.29 4.89
CA SER A 64 -0.01 -6.19 5.65
C SER A 64 1.22 -5.93 4.78
N ILE A 65 1.41 -6.73 3.73
CA ILE A 65 2.56 -6.56 2.82
C ILE A 65 2.48 -5.21 2.11
N MET A 66 1.28 -4.79 1.70
CA MET A 66 1.08 -3.52 1.01
C MET A 66 1.25 -2.31 1.91
N ARG A 67 0.90 -2.41 3.21
CA ARG A 67 1.25 -1.41 4.23
C ARG A 67 2.76 -1.28 4.38
N LEU A 68 3.48 -2.40 4.45
CA LEU A 68 4.95 -2.35 4.54
C LEU A 68 5.57 -1.75 3.27
N TYR A 69 5.09 -2.12 2.09
CA TYR A 69 5.55 -1.54 0.83
C TYR A 69 5.25 -0.03 0.73
N GLY A 70 4.06 0.41 1.15
CA GLY A 70 3.71 1.82 1.20
C GLY A 70 4.56 2.62 2.19
N ALA A 71 4.90 2.04 3.34
CA ALA A 71 5.85 2.64 4.29
C ALA A 71 7.27 2.73 3.72
N LEU A 72 7.73 1.71 2.98
CA LEU A 72 9.06 1.69 2.34
C LEU A 72 9.22 2.85 1.37
N VAL A 73 8.27 3.02 0.44
CA VAL A 73 8.32 4.11 -0.55
C VAL A 73 8.19 5.49 0.10
N ARG A 74 7.59 5.59 1.29
CA ARG A 74 7.41 6.85 2.02
C ARG A 74 8.52 7.16 3.03
N THR A 75 9.38 6.21 3.35
CA THR A 75 10.42 6.45 4.37
C THR A 75 11.38 7.53 3.89
N ASP A 76 11.30 8.71 4.54
CA ASP A 76 12.09 9.92 4.25
C ASP A 76 13.46 9.86 4.96
N VAL A 77 14.15 8.73 4.84
CA VAL A 77 15.56 8.60 5.26
C VAL A 77 16.43 8.91 4.05
N CYS A 78 17.45 9.76 4.22
CA CYS A 78 18.39 10.10 3.15
C CYS A 78 18.98 8.82 2.55
N GLY A 79 18.96 8.72 1.21
CA GLY A 79 19.45 7.54 0.50
C GLY A 79 18.41 6.45 0.21
N ASN A 80 17.11 6.70 0.40
CA ASN A 80 16.07 5.77 -0.05
C ASN A 80 16.00 5.71 -1.58
N ILE A 81 16.69 4.71 -2.16
CA ILE A 81 16.72 4.45 -3.61
C ILE A 81 15.36 3.97 -4.17
N HIS A 82 14.44 3.51 -3.32
CA HIS A 82 13.08 3.09 -3.68
C HIS A 82 12.01 4.01 -3.06
N GLY A 83 12.25 5.33 -3.13
CA GLY A 83 11.42 6.35 -2.48
C GLY A 83 10.08 6.66 -3.18
N ILE A 84 9.51 7.82 -2.83
CA ILE A 84 8.10 8.17 -3.11
C ILE A 84 7.73 8.19 -4.60
N GLU A 85 8.70 8.47 -5.48
CA GLU A 85 8.54 8.43 -6.93
C GLU A 85 8.18 7.02 -7.44
N HIS A 86 8.76 5.97 -6.84
CA HIS A 86 8.41 4.58 -7.13
C HIS A 86 7.01 4.25 -6.61
N GLY A 87 6.61 4.85 -5.48
CA GLY A 87 5.25 4.80 -4.95
C GLY A 87 4.24 5.43 -5.93
N TRP A 88 4.57 6.57 -6.52
CA TRP A 88 3.73 7.22 -7.54
C TRP A 88 3.64 6.40 -8.83
N ALA A 89 4.78 5.89 -9.31
CA ALA A 89 4.80 5.02 -10.49
C ALA A 89 4.00 3.71 -10.26
N TRP A 90 4.04 3.16 -9.04
CA TRP A 90 3.16 2.05 -8.63
C TRP A 90 1.69 2.48 -8.69
N PHE A 91 1.34 3.62 -8.11
CA PHE A 91 -0.02 4.13 -8.01
C PHE A 91 -0.65 4.38 -9.40
N ALA A 92 0.09 4.98 -10.32
CA ALA A 92 -0.34 5.19 -11.70
C ALA A 92 -0.51 3.86 -12.46
N ARG A 93 0.45 2.93 -12.35
CA ARG A 93 0.37 1.61 -13.00
C ARG A 93 -0.80 0.78 -12.49
N PHE A 94 -1.08 0.86 -11.18
CA PHE A 94 -2.21 0.20 -10.55
C PHE A 94 -3.54 0.69 -11.15
N LEU A 95 -3.73 2.00 -11.29
CA LEU A 95 -4.96 2.54 -11.89
C LEU A 95 -5.11 2.24 -13.38
N ASN A 96 -4.01 2.25 -14.14
CA ASN A 96 -4.07 1.94 -15.58
C ASN A 96 -4.52 0.51 -15.88
N LYS A 97 -4.57 -0.37 -14.87
CA LYS A 97 -5.02 -1.77 -14.98
C LYS A 97 -6.28 -2.08 -14.15
N ILE A 98 -7.10 -1.06 -13.86
CA ILE A 98 -8.36 -1.13 -13.09
C ILE A 98 -9.36 -2.24 -13.55
N SER A 99 -9.16 -2.90 -14.69
CA SER A 99 -10.07 -3.93 -15.20
C SER A 99 -10.29 -5.12 -14.25
N ALA A 100 -9.43 -5.35 -13.25
CA ALA A 100 -9.58 -6.41 -12.25
C ALA A 100 -10.22 -5.89 -10.94
N ASN A 101 -11.53 -5.68 -10.95
CA ASN A 101 -12.29 -5.27 -9.77
C ASN A 101 -12.54 -6.47 -8.86
N ASN A 102 -11.56 -6.81 -8.01
CA ASN A 102 -11.73 -7.87 -7.02
C ASN A 102 -11.30 -7.41 -5.61
N ARG A 103 -11.76 -8.13 -4.58
CA ARG A 103 -11.43 -7.84 -3.16
C ARG A 103 -9.93 -7.69 -2.95
N ALA A 104 -9.11 -8.57 -3.52
CA ALA A 104 -7.67 -8.56 -3.34
C ALA A 104 -7.00 -7.27 -3.87
N THR A 105 -7.45 -6.79 -5.03
CA THR A 105 -7.01 -5.51 -5.62
C THR A 105 -7.40 -4.34 -4.73
N ALA A 106 -8.63 -4.33 -4.20
CA ALA A 106 -9.10 -3.32 -3.25
C ALA A 106 -8.28 -3.34 -1.94
N THR A 107 -8.00 -4.54 -1.43
CA THR A 107 -7.23 -4.76 -0.20
C THR A 107 -5.82 -4.24 -0.36
N ALA A 108 -5.20 -4.50 -1.51
CA ALA A 108 -3.85 -4.02 -1.81
C ALA A 108 -3.78 -2.50 -1.87
N PHE A 109 -4.75 -1.86 -2.56
CA PHE A 109 -4.84 -0.41 -2.65
C PHE A 109 -5.04 0.25 -1.29
N HIS A 110 -5.97 -0.29 -0.49
CA HIS A 110 -6.26 0.23 0.83
C HIS A 110 -5.04 0.14 1.76
N GLY A 111 -4.38 -1.03 1.82
CA GLY A 111 -3.16 -1.20 2.61
C GLY A 111 -2.03 -0.25 2.20
N PHE A 112 -1.85 -0.06 0.89
CA PHE A 112 -0.86 0.88 0.36
C PHE A 112 -1.16 2.34 0.77
N LEU A 113 -2.41 2.79 0.59
CA LEU A 113 -2.79 4.17 0.93
C LEU A 113 -2.68 4.46 2.43
N GLN A 114 -3.00 3.49 3.30
CA GLN A 114 -2.87 3.66 4.75
C GLN A 114 -1.47 4.09 5.22
N THR A 115 -0.43 3.85 4.42
CA THR A 115 0.96 4.22 4.78
C THR A 115 1.58 5.23 3.82
N ALA A 116 1.32 5.11 2.51
CA ALA A 116 1.89 6.00 1.50
C ALA A 116 1.00 7.24 1.23
N GLY A 117 -0.29 7.20 1.55
CA GLY A 117 -1.28 8.21 1.17
C GLY A 117 -0.90 9.62 1.60
N PHE A 118 -0.52 9.79 2.87
CA PHE A 118 -0.04 11.07 3.42
C PHE A 118 1.12 11.66 2.61
N GLY A 119 2.11 10.82 2.28
CA GLY A 119 3.27 11.25 1.52
C GLY A 119 2.98 11.59 0.07
N LEU A 120 2.19 10.74 -0.58
CA LEU A 120 1.79 10.95 -1.97
C LEU A 120 0.95 12.21 -2.11
N HIS A 121 0.02 12.46 -1.19
CA HIS A 121 -0.76 13.69 -1.18
C HIS A 121 0.14 14.92 -0.98
N ARG A 122 1.04 14.91 0.01
CA ARG A 122 1.96 16.02 0.27
C ARG A 122 2.87 16.32 -0.92
N ARG A 123 3.33 15.29 -1.63
CA ARG A 123 4.26 15.40 -2.78
C ARG A 123 3.57 15.83 -4.07
N TYR A 124 2.41 15.25 -4.40
CA TYR A 124 1.75 15.42 -5.71
C TYR A 124 0.43 16.20 -5.68
N LYS A 125 -0.09 16.53 -4.48
CA LYS A 125 -1.21 17.44 -4.22
C LYS A 125 -2.44 17.11 -5.08
N THR A 126 -2.84 18.04 -5.95
CA THR A 126 -4.01 17.91 -6.83
C THR A 126 -3.93 16.71 -7.76
N GLN A 127 -2.73 16.26 -8.18
CA GLN A 127 -2.62 15.07 -9.02
C GLN A 127 -2.97 13.80 -8.25
N PHE A 128 -2.56 13.70 -6.97
CA PHE A 128 -2.99 12.60 -6.11
C PHE A 128 -4.52 12.57 -5.96
N LEU A 129 -5.14 13.74 -5.75
CA LEU A 129 -6.60 13.84 -5.62
C LEU A 129 -7.34 13.37 -6.89
N LYS A 130 -6.85 13.71 -8.09
CA LYS A 130 -7.44 13.20 -9.34
C LYS A 130 -7.45 11.67 -9.39
N VAL A 131 -6.35 11.06 -8.98
CA VAL A 131 -6.17 9.60 -8.98
C VAL A 131 -7.09 8.95 -7.95
N VAL A 132 -7.21 9.52 -6.74
CA VAL A 132 -8.19 9.08 -5.73
C VAL A 132 -9.63 9.22 -6.23
N CYS A 133 -9.95 10.30 -6.94
CA CYS A 133 -11.26 10.53 -7.54
C CYS A 133 -11.64 9.42 -8.52
N VAL A 134 -10.74 9.06 -9.43
CA VAL A 134 -10.92 7.95 -10.39
C VAL A 134 -11.19 6.63 -9.67
N PHE A 135 -10.43 6.33 -8.60
CA PHE A 135 -10.66 5.11 -7.82
C PHE A 135 -12.04 5.11 -7.15
N ARG A 136 -12.42 6.23 -6.53
CA ARG A 136 -13.72 6.38 -5.85
C ARG A 136 -14.90 6.20 -6.81
N GLU A 137 -14.82 6.80 -8.00
CA GLU A 137 -15.93 6.85 -8.95
C GLU A 137 -16.04 5.58 -9.80
N HIS A 138 -14.90 5.00 -10.21
CA HIS A 138 -14.92 3.89 -11.16
C HIS A 138 -14.65 2.52 -10.52
N PHE A 139 -13.86 2.46 -9.45
CA PHE A 139 -13.47 1.18 -8.85
C PHE A 139 -14.37 0.83 -7.65
N LEU A 140 -14.53 1.74 -6.69
CA LEU A 140 -15.42 1.49 -5.54
C LEU A 140 -16.88 1.32 -5.94
N ALA A 141 -17.35 2.06 -6.95
CA ALA A 141 -18.70 1.90 -7.47
C ALA A 141 -18.94 0.49 -8.03
N LYS A 142 -17.97 -0.07 -8.76
CA LYS A 142 -18.06 -1.44 -9.31
C LYS A 142 -18.03 -2.49 -8.21
N LEU A 143 -17.15 -2.34 -7.20
CA LEU A 143 -17.12 -3.26 -6.07
C LEU A 143 -18.43 -3.28 -5.29
N ARG A 144 -19.10 -2.14 -5.11
CA ARG A 144 -20.42 -2.07 -4.44
C ARG A 144 -21.52 -2.80 -5.20
N ALA A 145 -21.43 -2.85 -6.53
CA ALA A 145 -22.42 -3.54 -7.36
C ALA A 145 -22.29 -5.08 -7.24
N GLU A 146 -21.15 -5.58 -6.78
CA GLU A 146 -20.90 -7.00 -6.59
C GLU A 146 -21.38 -7.47 -5.21
N LYS A 147 -22.24 -8.50 -5.19
CA LYS A 147 -22.94 -8.98 -3.98
C LYS A 147 -22.10 -9.83 -3.03
N TYR A 148 -20.87 -10.17 -3.40
CA TYR A 148 -20.05 -11.17 -2.69
C TYR A 148 -19.02 -10.58 -1.72
N TYR A 149 -18.98 -9.25 -1.59
CA TYR A 149 -17.97 -8.59 -0.77
C TYR A 149 -18.50 -8.20 0.60
N ASP A 150 -17.59 -8.26 1.57
CA ASP A 150 -17.83 -7.78 2.92
C ASP A 150 -18.16 -6.27 2.91
N ALA A 151 -19.37 -5.95 3.37
CA ALA A 151 -19.87 -4.58 3.40
C ALA A 151 -19.03 -3.69 4.34
N GLN A 152 -18.49 -4.26 5.42
CA GLN A 152 -17.65 -3.53 6.36
C GLN A 152 -16.35 -3.11 5.67
N PHE A 153 -15.69 -4.03 4.96
CA PHE A 153 -14.47 -3.72 4.20
C PHE A 153 -14.67 -2.61 3.16
N ILE A 154 -15.79 -2.61 2.43
CA ILE A 154 -16.10 -1.53 1.48
C ILE A 154 -16.32 -0.20 2.23
N SER A 155 -16.98 -0.25 3.39
CA SER A 155 -17.19 0.91 4.26
C SER A 155 -15.86 1.49 4.76
N ASP A 156 -14.91 0.65 5.16
CA ASP A 156 -13.60 1.07 5.68
C ASP A 156 -12.78 1.81 4.60
N ILE A 157 -12.77 1.29 3.36
CA ILE A 157 -12.09 1.98 2.25
C ILE A 157 -12.78 3.29 1.93
N LYS A 158 -14.12 3.31 1.94
CA LYS A 158 -14.91 4.52 1.71
C LYS A 158 -14.58 5.58 2.76
N ALA A 159 -14.61 5.22 4.05
CA ALA A 159 -14.31 6.11 5.16
C ALA A 159 -12.91 6.71 5.02
N TYR A 160 -11.89 5.89 4.71
CA TYR A 160 -10.53 6.38 4.48
C TYR A 160 -10.46 7.49 3.41
N LEU A 161 -11.20 7.35 2.30
CA LEU A 161 -11.20 8.32 1.21
C LEU A 161 -12.08 9.54 1.49
N ASP A 162 -13.27 9.33 2.06
CA ASP A 162 -14.26 10.38 2.30
C ASP A 162 -13.84 11.29 3.47
N ASP A 163 -13.31 10.70 4.54
CA ASP A 163 -12.76 11.42 5.70
C ASP A 163 -11.34 11.96 5.43
N GLN A 164 -10.84 11.76 4.20
CA GLN A 164 -9.54 12.25 3.74
C GLN A 164 -8.38 11.88 4.68
N MET A 165 -8.38 10.65 5.20
CA MET A 165 -7.37 10.19 6.18
C MET A 165 -5.92 10.29 5.66
N TYR A 166 -5.71 10.42 4.35
CA TYR A 166 -4.41 10.75 3.74
C TYR A 166 -3.93 12.19 4.02
N LEU A 167 -4.70 13.03 4.72
CA LEU A 167 -4.24 14.34 5.21
C LEU A 167 -3.50 14.21 6.54
N GLU A 168 -3.83 13.19 7.32
CA GLU A 168 -3.26 12.93 8.64
C GLU A 168 -2.00 12.07 8.54
N GLU A 169 -1.06 12.30 9.45
CA GLU A 169 0.15 11.50 9.51
C GLU A 169 -0.17 10.07 9.98
N PRO A 170 0.28 9.02 9.28
CA PRO A 170 -0.06 7.65 9.65
C PRO A 170 0.61 7.24 10.98
N GLU A 171 -0.13 6.46 11.77
CA GLU A 171 0.31 5.99 13.08
C GLU A 171 1.65 5.25 13.02
N GLY A 172 2.47 5.46 14.06
CA GLY A 172 3.78 4.82 14.19
C GLY A 172 4.87 5.35 13.26
N ARG A 173 4.59 6.41 12.48
CA ARG A 173 5.60 7.06 11.63
C ARG A 173 6.63 7.84 12.43
N THR A 174 6.21 8.61 13.41
CA THR A 174 7.08 9.29 14.35
C THR A 174 7.31 8.38 15.55
N MET A 175 8.57 8.19 15.94
CA MET A 175 8.87 7.55 17.22
C MET A 175 8.46 8.51 18.33
N GLN A 176 7.49 8.11 19.16
CA GLN A 176 7.20 8.85 20.39
C GLN A 176 8.45 8.79 21.27
N THR A 177 9.17 9.91 21.37
CA THR A 177 10.17 10.09 22.41
C THR A 177 9.43 10.27 23.72
N ASN A 178 9.40 9.21 24.54
CA ASN A 178 8.94 9.33 25.92
C ASN A 178 9.77 10.43 26.60
N GLN A 179 9.10 11.49 27.03
CA GLN A 179 9.67 12.53 27.92
C GLN A 179 9.74 12.01 29.35
#